data_AF-A0A936K0U7-F1
#
_entry.id   AF-A0A936K0U7-F1
#
_cell.length_a   1.000
_cell.length_b   1.000
_cell.length_c   1.000
_cell.angle_alpha   90.00
_cell.angle_beta   90.00
_cell.angle_gamma   90.00
#
_symmetry.space_group_name_H-M   'P 1'
#
loop_
_entity.id
_entity.type
_entity.pdbx_description
1 polymer ?
#
loop_
_entity_poly.entity_id
_entity_poly.type
_entity_poly.pdbx_seq_one_letter_code
_entity_poly.pdbx_strand_id
1 'polypeptide(L)'
;MKIFTSLLLATAAATAAFSAGAQAQAPESVAALLKALPELPASAEQAATWVDKTGRIVHPALLQLQAAIAQHQQAMQRIAAAQGRTNVDQGQVVTDNMLRGLKDEGIDVQRLQTDPAYAQQVQDRMRRMTPAEQMAMAQRMSQPLNNDRRFVNQAAAMEKDKPAARAAAEAGMVYAQQRLQRFERHGVLWVDTENAVQRVRARKLTVDVPKPGMEWDNPGCDKRCQAQWEAYAAKMLPLMMARESEVLALRRDAVQRQRAAVAPDIATAERHLQATEFSLASTSQVNQGYIVGYDSAAVAEIQGLLARTVEAVQRAAVLPHCGTQAVLVPLAVCR
;
A
#
# COMPACT_ATOMS: atom_id res chain seq x y z
N MET A 1 -1.38 -71.52 -22.05
CA MET A 1 -1.51 -72.42 -20.87
C MET A 1 -0.38 -72.10 -19.90
N LYS A 2 -0.69 -71.87 -18.61
CA LYS A 2 0.21 -71.70 -17.43
C LYS A 2 1.05 -70.41 -17.42
N ILE A 3 0.69 -69.37 -16.64
CA ILE A 3 0.78 -69.18 -15.16
C ILE A 3 2.21 -69.34 -14.66
N PHE A 4 2.81 -68.23 -14.21
CA PHE A 4 3.47 -67.97 -12.91
C PHE A 4 3.77 -66.44 -12.88
N THR A 5 3.88 -65.66 -11.81
CA THR A 5 3.41 -65.59 -10.41
C THR A 5 4.07 -64.32 -9.85
N SER A 6 3.29 -63.57 -9.08
CA SER A 6 3.59 -62.42 -8.22
C SER A 6 4.98 -62.34 -7.58
N LEU A 7 5.51 -61.12 -7.43
CA LEU A 7 6.38 -60.54 -6.37
C LEU A 7 6.53 -59.05 -6.78
N LEU A 8 6.38 -57.98 -5.98
CA LEU A 8 6.49 -57.75 -4.55
C LEU A 8 5.76 -56.44 -4.20
N LEU A 9 5.11 -56.45 -3.04
CA LEU A 9 4.62 -55.28 -2.32
C LEU A 9 5.76 -54.35 -1.84
N ALA A 10 5.35 -53.10 -1.63
CA ALA A 10 5.79 -52.17 -0.58
C ALA A 10 7.04 -51.28 -0.81
N THR A 11 6.77 -49.99 -0.95
CA THR A 11 7.37 -48.86 -0.19
C THR A 11 6.35 -47.70 -0.32
N ALA A 12 5.39 -47.56 0.59
CA ALA A 12 5.49 -46.95 1.92
C ALA A 12 6.14 -45.55 1.90
N ALA A 13 5.29 -44.55 2.19
CA ALA A 13 5.58 -43.30 2.89
C ALA A 13 6.44 -42.22 2.20
N ALA A 14 5.77 -41.28 1.53
CA ALA A 14 6.26 -39.90 1.40
C ALA A 14 5.10 -38.89 1.17
N THR A 15 4.05 -38.94 1.99
CA THR A 15 3.01 -37.88 2.02
C THR A 15 2.76 -37.40 3.45
N ALA A 16 3.85 -37.16 4.17
CA ALA A 16 3.82 -36.51 5.49
C ALA A 16 5.02 -35.54 5.62
N ALA A 17 5.10 -34.55 4.73
CA ALA A 17 6.05 -33.44 4.86
C ALA A 17 5.55 -32.15 4.18
N PHE A 18 4.25 -31.85 4.27
CA PHE A 18 3.72 -30.51 3.98
C PHE A 18 2.94 -29.97 5.19
N SER A 19 3.60 -30.01 6.33
CA SER A 19 3.23 -29.23 7.52
C SER A 19 4.49 -28.86 8.30
N ALA A 20 5.62 -28.69 7.60
CA ALA A 20 6.60 -27.72 8.06
C ALA A 20 5.90 -26.37 7.92
N GLY A 21 5.55 -25.76 9.06
CA GLY A 21 4.89 -24.47 9.10
C GLY A 21 5.58 -23.55 8.11
N ALA A 22 4.79 -22.96 7.21
CA ALA A 22 5.21 -21.76 6.52
C ALA A 22 5.41 -20.71 7.62
N GLN A 23 6.59 -20.72 8.25
CA GLN A 23 7.13 -19.54 8.91
C GLN A 23 7.04 -18.49 7.82
N ALA A 24 6.11 -17.54 8.00
CA ALA A 24 5.94 -16.44 7.07
C ALA A 24 7.33 -15.83 6.92
N GLN A 25 7.93 -16.03 5.75
CA GLN A 25 9.25 -15.50 5.46
C GLN A 25 9.15 -14.01 5.75
N ALA A 26 10.00 -13.51 6.64
CA ALA A 26 9.94 -12.12 7.05
C ALA A 26 9.94 -11.26 5.79
N PRO A 27 9.04 -10.27 5.69
CA PRO A 27 8.97 -9.45 4.49
C PRO A 27 10.32 -8.74 4.29
N GLU A 28 10.61 -8.36 3.04
CA GLU A 28 11.79 -7.54 2.78
C GLU A 28 11.76 -6.28 3.66
N SER A 29 12.94 -5.78 4.03
CA SER A 29 13.01 -4.54 4.79
C SER A 29 12.42 -3.38 3.99
N VAL A 30 11.67 -2.51 4.66
CA VAL A 30 11.09 -1.30 4.02
C VAL A 30 12.22 -0.41 3.49
N ALA A 31 13.36 -0.39 4.18
CA ALA A 31 14.56 0.29 3.71
C ALA A 31 15.13 -0.33 2.42
N ALA A 32 15.11 -1.66 2.25
CA ALA A 32 15.52 -2.31 1.01
C ALA A 32 14.57 -1.97 -0.14
N LEU A 33 13.25 -1.96 0.11
CA LEU A 33 12.25 -1.54 -0.88
C LEU A 33 12.51 -0.10 -1.37
N LEU A 34 12.78 0.83 -0.45
CA LEU A 34 13.12 2.22 -0.81
C LEU A 34 14.42 2.28 -1.62
N LYS A 35 15.44 1.49 -1.26
CA LYS A 35 16.73 1.43 -1.97
C LYS A 35 16.59 0.84 -3.38
N ALA A 36 15.70 -0.12 -3.55
CA ALA A 36 15.42 -0.79 -4.82
C ALA A 36 14.70 0.11 -5.84
N LEU A 37 14.11 1.25 -5.41
CA LEU A 37 13.57 2.24 -6.34
C LEU A 37 14.70 2.81 -7.22
N PRO A 38 14.68 2.56 -8.55
CA PRO A 38 15.69 3.07 -9.44
C PRO A 38 15.51 4.58 -9.63
N GLU A 39 16.61 5.28 -9.91
CA GLU A 39 16.53 6.70 -10.25
C GLU A 39 15.88 6.91 -11.61
N LEU A 40 15.10 7.99 -11.76
CA LEU A 40 14.51 8.32 -13.04
C LEU A 40 15.60 8.47 -14.13
N PRO A 41 15.35 7.98 -15.36
CA PRO A 41 16.29 8.10 -16.48
C PRO A 41 16.71 9.54 -16.74
N ALA A 42 17.90 9.74 -17.30
CA ALA A 42 18.44 11.07 -17.54
C ALA A 42 17.84 11.76 -18.77
N SER A 43 17.20 11.02 -19.67
CA SER A 43 16.59 11.55 -20.90
C SER A 43 15.35 10.77 -21.31
N ALA A 44 14.56 11.37 -22.21
CA ALA A 44 13.38 10.73 -22.80
C ALA A 44 13.73 9.42 -23.51
N GLU A 45 14.84 9.37 -24.25
CA GLU A 45 15.31 8.18 -24.95
C GLU A 45 15.63 7.03 -23.98
N GLN A 46 16.29 7.34 -22.87
CA GLN A 46 16.54 6.33 -21.84
C GLN A 46 15.22 5.86 -21.20
N ALA A 47 14.28 6.77 -20.95
CA ALA A 47 12.95 6.40 -20.45
C ALA A 47 12.20 5.49 -21.41
N ALA A 48 12.36 5.65 -22.72
CA ALA A 48 11.77 4.77 -23.72
C ALA A 48 12.30 3.33 -23.70
N THR A 49 13.45 3.07 -23.05
CA THR A 49 13.95 1.69 -22.84
C THR A 49 13.28 0.99 -21.66
N TRP A 50 12.62 1.74 -20.78
CA TRP A 50 11.94 1.22 -19.59
C TRP A 50 10.50 0.82 -19.86
N VAL A 51 9.99 1.17 -21.04
CA VAL A 51 8.60 1.00 -21.45
C VAL A 51 8.58 0.36 -22.83
N ASP A 52 7.67 -0.58 -23.07
CA ASP A 52 7.44 -1.08 -24.43
C ASP A 52 6.62 -0.08 -25.26
N LYS A 53 6.47 -0.35 -26.56
CA LYS A 53 5.69 0.50 -27.48
C LYS A 53 4.20 0.63 -27.10
N THR A 54 3.68 -0.26 -26.24
CA THR A 54 2.29 -0.21 -25.75
C THR A 54 2.14 0.65 -24.49
N GLY A 55 3.24 1.21 -23.98
CA GLY A 55 3.23 2.01 -22.76
C GLY A 55 3.38 1.19 -21.48
N ARG A 56 3.67 -0.12 -21.56
CA ARG A 56 3.84 -0.98 -20.38
C ARG A 56 5.28 -0.95 -19.87
N ILE A 57 5.46 -0.92 -18.55
CA ILE A 57 6.77 -1.00 -17.93
C ILE A 57 7.41 -2.36 -18.23
N VAL A 58 8.63 -2.33 -18.77
CA VAL A 58 9.48 -3.51 -19.00
C VAL A 58 10.80 -3.44 -18.22
N HIS A 59 11.06 -2.34 -17.52
CA HIS A 59 12.28 -2.18 -16.74
C HIS A 59 12.34 -3.20 -15.58
N PRO A 60 13.35 -4.09 -15.53
CA PRO A 60 13.36 -5.23 -14.62
C PRO A 60 13.34 -4.83 -13.15
N ALA A 61 14.07 -3.78 -12.75
CA ALA A 61 14.09 -3.34 -11.36
C ALA A 61 12.73 -2.75 -10.90
N LEU A 62 11.97 -2.11 -11.81
CA LEU A 62 10.64 -1.61 -11.47
C LEU A 62 9.65 -2.76 -11.29
N LEU A 63 9.71 -3.77 -12.16
CA LEU A 63 8.88 -4.97 -12.07
C LEU A 63 9.19 -5.77 -10.79
N GLN A 64 10.47 -5.92 -10.45
CA GLN A 64 10.90 -6.56 -9.21
C GLN A 64 10.41 -5.79 -7.98
N LEU A 65 10.54 -4.46 -7.97
CA LEU A 65 10.04 -3.65 -6.87
C LEU A 65 8.51 -3.72 -6.73
N GLN A 66 7.76 -3.73 -7.84
CA GLN A 66 6.31 -3.93 -7.81
C GLN A 66 5.94 -5.26 -7.16
N ALA A 67 6.64 -6.33 -7.53
CA ALA A 67 6.42 -7.66 -6.95
C ALA A 67 6.79 -7.69 -5.45
N ALA A 68 7.93 -7.08 -5.07
CA ALA A 68 8.39 -7.02 -3.68
C ALA A 68 7.43 -6.23 -2.78
N ILE A 69 6.93 -5.08 -3.24
CA ILE A 69 5.90 -4.31 -2.52
C ILE A 69 4.62 -5.14 -2.35
N ALA A 70 4.17 -5.84 -3.41
CA ALA A 70 2.98 -6.68 -3.32
C ALA A 70 3.17 -7.85 -2.33
N GLN A 71 4.34 -8.50 -2.33
CA GLN A 71 4.67 -9.56 -1.38
C GLN A 71 4.73 -9.04 0.06
N HIS A 72 5.32 -7.85 0.28
CA HIS A 72 5.35 -7.18 1.57
C HIS A 72 3.94 -6.89 2.07
N GLN A 73 3.09 -6.30 1.23
CA GLN A 73 1.68 -6.02 1.56
C GLN A 73 0.90 -7.29 1.90
N GLN A 74 1.13 -8.39 1.16
CA GLN A 74 0.52 -9.69 1.48
C GLN A 74 1.02 -10.26 2.81
N ALA A 75 2.31 -10.11 3.14
CA ALA A 75 2.84 -10.51 4.44
C ALA A 75 2.17 -9.71 5.57
N MET A 76 2.05 -8.39 5.42
CA MET A 76 1.39 -7.53 6.41
C MET A 76 -0.11 -7.80 6.53
N GLN A 77 -0.79 -8.09 5.42
CA GLN A 77 -2.19 -8.51 5.45
C GLN A 77 -2.38 -9.82 6.20
N ARG A 78 -1.44 -10.77 6.10
CA ARG A 78 -1.49 -12.02 6.88
C ARG A 78 -1.29 -11.76 8.37
N ILE A 79 -0.35 -10.89 8.73
CA ILE A 79 -0.13 -10.47 10.13
C ILE A 79 -1.40 -9.78 10.66
N ALA A 80 -1.95 -8.83 9.92
CA ALA A 80 -3.19 -8.13 10.27
C ALA A 80 -4.41 -9.05 10.33
N ALA A 81 -4.53 -10.03 9.42
CA ALA A 81 -5.62 -10.99 9.43
C ALA A 81 -5.54 -11.95 10.62
N ALA A 82 -4.33 -12.34 11.04
CA ALA A 82 -4.13 -13.08 12.28
C ALA A 82 -4.65 -12.28 13.48
N GLN A 83 -4.44 -10.97 13.50
CA GLN A 83 -5.00 -10.06 14.53
C GLN A 83 -6.52 -9.93 14.44
N GLY A 84 -7.07 -9.77 13.23
CA GLY A 84 -8.50 -9.62 13.01
C GLY A 84 -9.30 -10.83 13.48
N ARG A 85 -8.75 -12.04 13.34
CA ARG A 85 -9.33 -13.26 13.95
C ARG A 85 -9.38 -13.16 15.46
N THR A 86 -8.30 -12.67 16.09
CA THR A 86 -8.28 -12.45 17.54
C THR A 86 -9.29 -11.39 17.99
N ASN A 87 -9.60 -10.36 17.18
CA ASN A 87 -10.65 -9.37 17.50
C ASN A 87 -12.05 -9.97 17.44
N VAL A 88 -12.34 -10.81 16.43
CA VAL A 88 -13.62 -11.52 16.32
C VAL A 88 -13.78 -12.48 17.49
N ASP A 89 -12.74 -13.24 17.81
CA ASP A 89 -12.74 -14.17 18.94
C ASP A 89 -12.93 -13.41 20.27
N GLN A 90 -12.27 -12.26 20.45
CA GLN A 90 -12.49 -11.41 21.64
C GLN A 90 -13.90 -10.83 21.68
N GLY A 91 -14.47 -10.41 20.54
CA GLY A 91 -15.84 -9.93 20.47
C GLY A 91 -16.86 -11.00 20.87
N GLN A 92 -16.63 -12.25 20.44
CA GLN A 92 -17.42 -13.40 20.87
C GLN A 92 -17.24 -13.67 22.37
N VAL A 93 -16.00 -13.67 22.88
CA VAL A 93 -15.73 -13.84 24.32
C VAL A 93 -16.39 -12.75 25.16
N VAL A 94 -16.35 -11.49 24.73
CA VAL A 94 -17.04 -10.37 25.38
C VAL A 94 -18.55 -10.60 25.38
N THR A 95 -19.12 -10.97 24.23
CA THR A 95 -20.55 -11.23 24.09
C THR A 95 -21.00 -12.39 24.97
N ASP A 96 -20.31 -13.53 24.91
CA ASP A 96 -20.61 -14.72 25.71
C ASP A 96 -20.55 -14.44 27.21
N ASN A 97 -19.52 -13.70 27.65
CA ASN A 97 -19.36 -13.37 29.07
C ASN A 97 -20.35 -12.30 29.54
N MET A 98 -20.72 -11.35 28.70
CA MET A 98 -21.80 -10.40 28.99
C MET A 98 -23.15 -11.12 29.13
N LEU A 99 -23.46 -12.05 28.21
CA LEU A 99 -24.67 -12.88 28.29
C LEU A 99 -24.67 -13.75 29.55
N ARG A 100 -23.52 -14.30 29.93
CA ARG A 100 -23.36 -15.04 31.20
C ARG A 100 -23.60 -14.13 32.41
N GLY A 101 -23.01 -12.92 32.43
CA GLY A 101 -23.21 -11.96 33.50
C GLY A 101 -24.66 -11.49 33.65
N LEU A 102 -25.38 -11.30 32.53
CA LEU A 102 -26.82 -11.03 32.54
C LEU A 102 -27.61 -12.20 33.16
N LYS A 103 -27.28 -13.43 32.76
CA LYS A 103 -27.90 -14.64 33.31
C LYS A 103 -27.63 -14.78 34.82
N ASP A 104 -26.42 -14.47 35.28
CA ASP A 104 -26.03 -14.53 36.69
C ASP A 104 -26.80 -13.51 37.55
N GLU A 105 -27.19 -12.36 36.97
CA GLU A 105 -28.12 -11.39 37.60
C GLU A 105 -29.61 -11.77 37.48
N GLY A 106 -29.90 -12.96 36.95
CA GLY A 106 -31.25 -13.48 36.74
C GLY A 106 -31.98 -12.84 35.55
N ILE A 107 -31.26 -12.23 34.61
CA ILE A 107 -31.83 -11.66 33.39
C ILE A 107 -31.78 -12.71 32.27
N ASP A 108 -32.96 -13.14 31.85
CA ASP A 108 -33.13 -14.01 30.70
C ASP A 108 -33.14 -13.15 29.43
N VAL A 109 -32.00 -13.14 28.72
CA VAL A 109 -31.82 -12.31 27.52
C VAL A 109 -32.76 -12.72 26.38
N GLN A 110 -33.12 -14.01 26.28
CA GLN A 110 -34.02 -14.49 25.24
C GLN A 110 -35.45 -14.00 25.50
N ARG A 111 -35.89 -14.02 26.76
CA ARG A 111 -37.16 -13.41 27.16
C ARG A 111 -37.14 -11.89 27.05
N LEU A 112 -36.03 -11.25 27.40
CA LEU A 112 -35.87 -9.80 27.28
C LEU A 112 -36.12 -9.30 25.84
N GLN A 113 -35.76 -10.11 24.83
CA GLN A 113 -35.96 -9.79 23.42
C GLN A 113 -37.37 -10.14 22.90
N THR A 114 -38.03 -11.14 23.48
CA THR A 114 -39.28 -11.73 22.94
C THR A 114 -40.54 -11.39 23.74
N ASP A 115 -40.39 -10.96 24.99
CA ASP A 115 -41.45 -10.66 25.94
C ASP A 115 -41.36 -9.19 26.40
N PRO A 116 -42.15 -8.28 25.80
CA PRO A 116 -42.15 -6.87 26.16
C PRO A 116 -42.52 -6.60 27.64
N ALA A 117 -43.34 -7.45 28.26
CA ALA A 117 -43.72 -7.30 29.66
C ALA A 117 -42.54 -7.61 30.58
N TYR A 118 -41.76 -8.65 30.26
CA TYR A 118 -40.51 -8.95 30.96
C TYR A 118 -39.46 -7.85 30.76
N ALA A 119 -39.33 -7.29 29.55
CA ALA A 119 -38.45 -6.15 29.30
C ALA A 119 -38.82 -4.93 30.16
N GLN A 120 -40.11 -4.60 30.27
CA GLN A 120 -40.58 -3.52 31.14
C GLN A 120 -40.28 -3.79 32.61
N GLN A 121 -40.47 -5.03 33.07
CA GLN A 121 -40.15 -5.43 34.44
C GLN A 121 -38.66 -5.25 34.76
N VAL A 122 -37.76 -5.63 33.84
CA VAL A 122 -36.30 -5.46 34.02
C VAL A 122 -35.93 -3.98 34.01
N GLN A 123 -36.52 -3.16 33.13
CA GLN A 123 -36.29 -1.71 33.11
C GLN A 123 -36.77 -1.03 34.40
N ASP A 124 -37.95 -1.39 34.89
CA ASP A 124 -38.49 -0.84 36.15
C ASP A 124 -37.64 -1.27 37.36
N ARG A 125 -37.12 -2.50 37.36
CA ARG A 125 -36.14 -2.95 38.35
C ARG A 125 -34.87 -2.09 38.30
N MET A 126 -34.33 -1.80 37.12
CA MET A 126 -33.14 -0.95 36.98
C MET A 126 -33.37 0.49 37.43
N ARG A 127 -34.54 1.07 37.11
CA ARG A 127 -34.90 2.44 37.54
C ARG A 127 -35.05 2.58 39.05
N ARG A 128 -35.44 1.50 39.73
CA ARG A 128 -35.60 1.47 41.19
C ARG A 128 -34.29 1.19 41.94
N MET A 129 -33.24 0.73 41.24
CA MET A 129 -31.93 0.55 41.83
C MET A 129 -31.25 1.90 42.09
N THR A 130 -30.67 2.03 43.27
CA THR A 130 -29.78 3.14 43.63
C THR A 130 -28.50 3.12 42.78
N PRO A 131 -27.76 4.23 42.68
CA PRO A 131 -26.47 4.26 41.98
C PRO A 131 -25.48 3.20 42.48
N ALA A 132 -25.48 2.90 43.79
CA ALA A 132 -24.62 1.87 44.39
C ALA A 132 -25.02 0.45 43.92
N GLU A 133 -26.31 0.16 43.85
CA GLU A 133 -26.82 -1.13 43.35
C GLU A 133 -26.56 -1.30 41.85
N GLN A 134 -26.69 -0.23 41.06
CA GLN A 134 -26.35 -0.25 39.64
C GLN A 134 -24.87 -0.55 39.42
N MET A 135 -23.98 0.07 40.21
CA MET A 135 -22.54 -0.20 40.19
C MET A 135 -22.24 -1.66 40.57
N ALA A 136 -22.87 -2.18 41.62
CA ALA A 136 -22.69 -3.57 42.06
C ALA A 136 -23.20 -4.58 41.03
N MET A 137 -24.31 -4.28 40.34
CA MET A 137 -24.81 -5.08 39.22
C MET A 137 -23.83 -5.04 38.04
N ALA A 138 -23.35 -3.86 37.64
CA ALA A 138 -22.37 -3.73 36.56
C ALA A 138 -21.06 -4.49 36.86
N GLN A 139 -20.58 -4.44 38.10
CA GLN A 139 -19.41 -5.22 38.54
C GLN A 139 -19.64 -6.72 38.40
N ARG A 140 -20.78 -7.24 38.88
CA ARG A 140 -21.13 -8.66 38.76
C ARG A 140 -21.33 -9.10 37.31
N MET A 141 -21.99 -8.27 36.49
CA MET A 141 -22.12 -8.52 35.04
C MET A 141 -20.76 -8.58 34.32
N SER A 142 -19.78 -7.79 34.76
CA SER A 142 -18.42 -7.81 34.18
C SER A 142 -17.52 -8.92 34.73
N GLN A 143 -17.91 -9.56 35.84
CA GLN A 143 -17.08 -10.53 36.55
C GLN A 143 -16.72 -11.77 35.71
N PRO A 144 -17.64 -12.36 34.90
CA PRO A 144 -17.29 -13.46 34.00
C PRO A 144 -16.22 -13.07 32.99
N LEU A 145 -16.30 -11.85 32.44
CA LEU A 145 -15.34 -11.34 31.47
C LEU A 145 -13.95 -11.17 32.08
N ASN A 146 -13.87 -10.60 33.28
CA ASN A 146 -12.62 -10.39 34.01
C ASN A 146 -11.93 -11.72 34.41
N ASN A 147 -12.70 -12.80 34.55
CA ASN A 147 -12.21 -14.12 34.92
C ASN A 147 -11.96 -15.05 33.70
N ASP A 148 -12.41 -14.69 32.51
CA ASP A 148 -12.21 -15.51 31.31
C ASP A 148 -10.76 -15.39 30.81
N ARG A 149 -10.02 -16.50 30.87
CA ARG A 149 -8.61 -16.55 30.41
C ARG A 149 -8.42 -16.26 28.92
N ARG A 150 -9.50 -16.33 28.12
CA ARG A 150 -9.48 -16.00 26.70
C ARG A 150 -9.60 -14.48 26.47
N PHE A 151 -10.11 -13.74 27.45
CA PHE A 151 -10.18 -12.29 27.38
C PHE A 151 -8.83 -11.68 27.73
N VAL A 152 -8.29 -10.88 26.82
CA VAL A 152 -7.04 -10.16 27.05
C VAL A 152 -7.39 -8.71 27.41
N ASN A 153 -7.09 -8.32 28.64
CA ASN A 153 -7.12 -6.91 29.01
C ASN A 153 -6.00 -6.19 28.25
N GLN A 154 -6.37 -5.38 27.26
CA GLN A 154 -5.42 -4.73 26.36
C GLN A 154 -4.48 -3.76 27.09
N ALA A 155 -4.94 -3.06 28.13
CA ALA A 155 -4.09 -2.18 28.93
C ALA A 155 -3.01 -2.98 29.67
N ALA A 156 -3.41 -4.08 30.31
CA ALA A 156 -2.46 -4.98 30.96
C ALA A 156 -1.52 -5.68 29.95
N ALA A 157 -2.00 -5.97 28.74
CA ALA A 157 -1.17 -6.50 27.66
C ALA A 157 -0.13 -5.47 27.18
N MET A 158 -0.52 -4.20 27.03
CA MET A 158 0.41 -3.11 26.70
C MET A 158 1.48 -2.97 27.80
N GLU A 159 1.09 -3.07 29.07
CA GLU A 159 2.01 -3.07 30.21
C GLU A 159 2.91 -4.31 30.30
N LYS A 160 2.60 -5.39 29.59
CA LYS A 160 3.43 -6.60 29.50
C LYS A 160 4.29 -6.65 28.24
N ASP A 161 4.02 -5.80 27.27
CA ASP A 161 4.82 -5.72 26.05
C ASP A 161 6.28 -5.40 26.37
N LYS A 162 7.18 -6.01 25.60
CA LYS A 162 8.61 -5.74 25.68
C LYS A 162 8.86 -4.25 25.36
N PRO A 163 9.92 -3.63 25.93
CA PRO A 163 10.26 -2.23 25.65
C PRO A 163 10.34 -1.89 24.16
N ALA A 164 10.87 -2.81 23.34
CA ALA A 164 10.94 -2.64 21.89
C ALA A 164 9.56 -2.53 21.22
N ALA A 165 8.57 -3.31 21.66
CA ALA A 165 7.20 -3.26 21.14
C ALA A 165 6.49 -1.96 21.51
N ARG A 166 6.66 -1.48 22.74
CA ARG A 166 6.12 -0.16 23.14
C ARG A 166 6.75 0.97 22.36
N ALA A 167 8.08 1.00 22.26
CA ALA A 167 8.80 2.02 21.50
C ALA A 167 8.39 2.03 20.01
N ALA A 168 8.19 0.85 19.41
CA ALA A 168 7.71 0.73 18.04
C ALA A 168 6.26 1.22 17.86
N ALA A 169 5.37 0.92 18.82
CA ALA A 169 4.00 1.40 18.80
C ALA A 169 3.94 2.93 18.99
N GLU A 170 4.72 3.50 19.91
CA GLU A 170 4.86 4.94 20.11
C GLU A 170 5.37 5.63 18.85
N ALA A 171 6.41 5.08 18.22
CA ALA A 171 6.91 5.58 16.94
C ALA A 171 5.83 5.53 15.85
N GLY A 172 5.06 4.44 15.79
CA GLY A 172 3.92 4.32 14.87
C GLY A 172 2.83 5.35 15.11
N MET A 173 2.52 5.65 16.38
CA MET A 173 1.58 6.72 16.75
C MET A 173 2.07 8.10 16.31
N VAL A 174 3.34 8.43 16.60
CA VAL A 174 3.96 9.70 16.18
C VAL A 174 3.96 9.82 14.66
N TYR A 175 4.31 8.73 13.96
CA TYR A 175 4.29 8.70 12.51
C TYR A 175 2.89 8.93 11.94
N ALA A 176 1.85 8.35 12.54
CA ALA A 176 0.46 8.56 12.16
C ALA A 176 0.01 10.02 12.40
N GLN A 177 0.41 10.64 13.52
CA GLN A 177 0.10 12.04 13.82
C GLN A 177 0.75 13.00 12.82
N GLN A 178 1.97 12.71 12.38
CA GLN A 178 2.71 13.52 11.41
C GLN A 178 2.25 13.31 9.95
N ARG A 179 1.28 12.42 9.70
CA ARG A 179 0.83 12.07 8.35
C ARG A 179 0.41 13.29 7.54
N LEU A 180 -0.47 14.13 8.08
CA LEU A 180 -0.96 15.33 7.37
C LEU A 180 0.19 16.26 6.97
N GLN A 181 1.12 16.53 7.90
CA GLN A 181 2.28 17.38 7.63
C GLN A 181 3.21 16.78 6.56
N ARG A 182 3.41 15.46 6.52
CA ARG A 182 4.16 14.81 5.42
C ARG A 182 3.44 14.97 4.09
N PHE A 183 2.13 14.68 4.04
CA PHE A 183 1.33 14.86 2.82
C PHE A 183 1.36 16.30 2.32
N GLU A 184 1.25 17.29 3.20
CA GLU A 184 1.34 18.71 2.82
C GLU A 184 2.71 19.05 2.26
N ARG A 185 3.80 18.67 2.94
CA ARG A 185 5.18 18.92 2.47
C ARG A 185 5.44 18.28 1.10
N HIS A 186 5.03 17.03 0.91
CA HIS A 186 5.17 16.34 -0.37
C HIS A 186 4.24 16.94 -1.44
N GLY A 187 3.03 17.35 -1.05
CA GLY A 187 2.08 18.02 -1.93
C GLY A 187 2.63 19.32 -2.50
N VAL A 188 3.20 20.19 -1.66
CA VAL A 188 3.83 21.45 -2.09
C VAL A 188 4.97 21.17 -3.07
N LEU A 189 5.87 20.23 -2.75
CA LEU A 189 6.96 19.83 -3.65
C LEU A 189 6.44 19.44 -5.05
N TRP A 190 5.38 18.65 -5.12
CA TRP A 190 4.81 18.21 -6.40
C TRP A 190 4.07 19.32 -7.14
N VAL A 191 3.35 20.19 -6.43
CA VAL A 191 2.73 21.37 -7.03
C VAL A 191 3.80 22.28 -7.66
N ASP A 192 4.88 22.56 -6.95
CA ASP A 192 5.99 23.38 -7.45
C ASP A 192 6.68 22.74 -8.65
N THR A 193 6.87 21.42 -8.59
CA THR A 193 7.44 20.63 -9.69
C THR A 193 6.56 20.70 -10.93
N GLU A 194 5.25 20.46 -10.80
CA GLU A 194 4.35 20.51 -11.95
C GLU A 194 4.19 21.93 -12.49
N ASN A 195 4.22 22.96 -11.64
CA ASN A 195 4.31 24.36 -12.08
C ASN A 195 5.58 24.61 -12.92
N ALA A 196 6.74 24.06 -12.50
CA ALA A 196 7.97 24.14 -13.28
C ALA A 196 7.86 23.39 -14.61
N VAL A 197 7.26 22.21 -14.62
CA VAL A 197 6.96 21.44 -15.84
C VAL A 197 6.07 22.24 -16.79
N GLN A 198 5.03 22.91 -16.29
CA GLN A 198 4.17 23.74 -17.12
C GLN A 198 4.92 24.92 -17.74
N ARG A 199 5.82 25.58 -16.99
CA ARG A 199 6.67 26.64 -17.54
C ARG A 199 7.56 26.11 -18.67
N VAL A 200 8.17 24.94 -18.48
CA VAL A 200 8.96 24.27 -19.53
C VAL A 200 8.11 24.01 -20.77
N ARG A 201 6.91 23.45 -20.59
CA ARG A 201 5.98 23.11 -21.68
C ARG A 201 5.42 24.33 -22.40
N ALA A 202 5.20 25.45 -21.69
CA ALA A 202 4.72 26.70 -22.28
C ALA A 202 5.75 27.40 -23.18
N ARG A 203 7.04 27.04 -23.09
CA ARG A 203 8.06 27.61 -23.99
C ARG A 203 7.75 27.23 -25.44
N LYS A 204 7.62 28.24 -26.29
CA LYS A 204 7.42 28.08 -27.72
C LYS A 204 8.66 27.41 -28.33
N LEU A 205 8.46 26.33 -29.06
CA LEU A 205 9.51 25.78 -29.93
C LEU A 205 9.43 26.45 -31.28
N THR A 206 10.58 26.89 -31.76
CA THR A 206 10.74 27.53 -33.07
C THR A 206 11.74 26.74 -33.89
N VAL A 207 11.36 26.45 -35.12
CA VAL A 207 12.23 25.86 -36.15
C VAL A 207 12.35 26.83 -37.31
N ASP A 208 13.41 26.70 -38.10
CA ASP A 208 13.72 27.48 -39.29
C ASP A 208 12.84 27.15 -40.51
N VAL A 209 12.00 26.11 -40.39
CA VAL A 209 11.08 25.66 -41.44
C VAL A 209 9.64 26.03 -41.05
N PRO A 210 8.86 26.69 -41.93
CA PRO A 210 7.47 27.04 -41.62
C PRO A 210 6.61 25.77 -41.45
N LYS A 211 5.67 25.80 -40.50
CA LYS A 211 4.66 24.75 -40.38
C LYS A 211 3.81 24.73 -41.67
N PRO A 212 3.60 23.58 -42.32
CA PRO A 212 2.69 23.50 -43.46
C PRO A 212 1.27 23.97 -43.08
N GLY A 213 0.62 24.70 -43.98
CA GLY A 213 -0.71 25.28 -43.73
C GLY A 213 -1.87 24.27 -43.85
N MET A 214 -1.63 23.12 -44.45
CA MET A 214 -2.58 22.02 -44.57
C MET A 214 -2.19 20.90 -43.59
N GLU A 215 -3.14 20.35 -42.85
CA GLU A 215 -2.88 19.25 -41.91
C GLU A 215 -2.47 17.96 -42.64
N TRP A 216 -1.62 17.15 -42.00
CA TRP A 216 -1.00 15.95 -42.59
C TRP A 216 -2.01 14.91 -43.08
N ASP A 217 -3.08 14.71 -42.31
CA ASP A 217 -4.13 13.71 -42.55
C ASP A 217 -5.26 14.22 -43.46
N ASN A 218 -5.13 15.45 -43.99
CA ASN A 218 -6.09 16.01 -44.91
C ASN A 218 -6.06 15.25 -46.26
N PRO A 219 -7.21 14.86 -46.85
CA PRO A 219 -7.25 14.22 -48.17
C PRO A 219 -6.56 15.00 -49.30
N GLY A 220 -6.44 16.32 -49.16
CA GLY A 220 -5.72 17.19 -50.09
C GLY A 220 -4.20 17.24 -49.89
N CYS A 221 -3.65 16.62 -48.84
CA CYS A 221 -2.22 16.61 -48.57
C CYS A 221 -1.51 15.60 -49.49
N ASP A 222 -1.14 16.08 -50.67
CA ASP A 222 -0.39 15.32 -51.65
C ASP A 222 1.06 15.02 -51.19
N LYS A 223 1.84 14.33 -52.04
CA LYS A 223 3.24 13.98 -51.75
C LYS A 223 4.12 15.20 -51.42
N ARG A 224 3.81 16.37 -51.99
CA ARG A 224 4.58 17.59 -51.73
C ARG A 224 4.25 18.15 -50.35
N CYS A 225 2.97 18.19 -49.98
CA CYS A 225 2.53 18.54 -48.64
C CYS A 225 3.14 17.60 -47.59
N GLN A 226 3.16 16.29 -47.86
CA GLN A 226 3.79 15.30 -46.99
C GLN A 226 5.30 15.57 -46.84
N ALA A 227 6.05 15.78 -47.93
CA ALA A 227 7.47 16.09 -47.84
C ALA A 227 7.77 17.35 -46.99
N GLN A 228 6.91 18.38 -47.05
CA GLN A 228 7.05 19.58 -46.22
C GLN A 228 6.84 19.29 -44.74
N TRP A 229 5.86 18.46 -44.40
CA TRP A 229 5.59 18.02 -43.04
C TRP A 229 6.70 17.14 -42.48
N GLU A 230 7.25 16.22 -43.26
CA GLU A 230 8.40 15.40 -42.86
C GLU A 230 9.62 16.27 -42.56
N ALA A 231 9.90 17.27 -43.41
CA ALA A 231 10.98 18.23 -43.18
C ALA A 231 10.76 19.06 -41.89
N TYR A 232 9.52 19.51 -41.66
CA TYR A 232 9.14 20.20 -40.43
C TYR A 232 9.30 19.29 -39.19
N ALA A 233 8.80 18.06 -39.26
CA ALA A 233 8.88 17.07 -38.18
C ALA A 233 10.31 16.70 -37.84
N ALA A 234 11.19 16.56 -38.83
CA ALA A 234 12.61 16.28 -38.63
C ALA A 234 13.32 17.38 -37.82
N LYS A 235 12.90 18.65 -37.95
CA LYS A 235 13.42 19.78 -37.18
C LYS A 235 12.75 19.91 -35.81
N MET A 236 11.45 19.64 -35.73
CA MET A 236 10.66 19.84 -34.52
C MET A 236 10.85 18.72 -33.48
N LEU A 237 10.98 17.47 -33.93
CA LEU A 237 11.09 16.30 -33.05
C LEU A 237 12.25 16.40 -32.05
N PRO A 238 13.50 16.73 -32.45
CA PRO A 238 14.60 16.87 -31.50
C PRO A 238 14.34 17.93 -30.42
N LEU A 239 13.67 19.04 -30.78
CA LEU A 239 13.32 20.09 -29.81
C LEU A 239 12.24 19.62 -28.83
N MET A 240 11.27 18.82 -29.30
CA MET A 240 10.27 18.22 -28.42
C MET A 240 10.90 17.18 -27.48
N MET A 241 11.82 16.35 -27.97
CA MET A 241 12.56 15.36 -27.17
C MET A 241 13.44 16.03 -26.11
N ALA A 242 14.14 17.11 -26.47
CA ALA A 242 14.92 17.91 -25.53
C ALA A 242 14.03 18.50 -24.41
N ARG A 243 12.85 19.02 -24.78
CA ARG A 243 11.89 19.55 -23.81
C ARG A 243 11.38 18.47 -22.85
N GLU A 244 11.01 17.30 -23.34
CA GLU A 244 10.56 16.21 -22.46
C GLU A 244 11.69 15.66 -21.59
N SER A 245 12.95 15.67 -22.07
CA SER A 245 14.10 15.36 -21.22
C SER A 245 14.29 16.37 -20.08
N GLU A 246 14.03 17.66 -20.32
CA GLU A 246 14.04 18.68 -19.28
C GLU A 246 12.89 18.50 -18.28
N VAL A 247 11.69 18.16 -18.76
CA VAL A 247 10.54 17.79 -17.89
C VAL A 247 10.89 16.58 -17.03
N LEU A 248 11.51 15.55 -17.61
CA LEU A 248 11.95 14.37 -16.88
C LEU A 248 13.00 14.72 -15.82
N ALA A 249 13.93 15.62 -16.12
CA ALA A 249 14.94 16.09 -15.17
C ALA A 249 14.31 16.80 -13.95
N LEU A 250 13.29 17.64 -14.16
CA LEU A 250 12.54 18.27 -13.06
C LEU A 250 11.86 17.23 -12.16
N ARG A 251 11.20 16.24 -12.77
CA ARG A 251 10.54 15.16 -12.02
C ARG A 251 11.54 14.25 -11.32
N ARG A 252 12.70 13.99 -11.93
CA ARG A 252 13.81 13.24 -11.31
C ARG A 252 14.29 13.92 -10.03
N ASP A 253 14.56 15.21 -10.08
CA ASP A 253 14.95 15.99 -8.89
C ASP A 253 13.86 15.93 -7.80
N ALA A 254 12.59 16.08 -8.16
CA ALA A 254 11.48 15.97 -7.22
C ALA A 254 11.39 14.59 -6.56
N VAL A 255 11.48 13.50 -7.34
CA VAL A 255 11.51 12.12 -6.81
C VAL A 255 12.71 11.91 -5.89
N GLN A 256 13.90 12.38 -6.26
CA GLN A 256 15.10 12.26 -5.43
C GLN A 256 14.96 13.05 -4.12
N ARG A 257 14.41 14.27 -4.15
CA ARG A 257 14.16 15.07 -2.94
C ARG A 257 13.13 14.42 -2.03
N GLN A 258 12.01 13.93 -2.58
CA GLN A 258 11.03 13.21 -1.76
C GLN A 258 11.62 11.93 -1.19
N ARG A 259 12.37 11.14 -2.00
CA ARG A 259 13.08 9.94 -1.54
C ARG A 259 14.01 10.25 -0.36
N ALA A 260 14.81 11.32 -0.48
CA ALA A 260 15.70 11.76 0.59
C ALA A 260 14.94 12.22 1.84
N ALA A 261 13.78 12.87 1.67
CA ALA A 261 12.94 13.32 2.78
C ALA A 261 12.27 12.16 3.54
N VAL A 262 11.88 11.07 2.84
CA VAL A 262 11.23 9.90 3.48
C VAL A 262 12.24 8.88 4.04
N ALA A 263 13.50 8.91 3.59
CA ALA A 263 14.51 7.92 3.98
C ALA A 263 14.76 7.86 5.51
N PRO A 264 14.85 8.98 6.26
CA PRO A 264 15.02 8.93 7.72
C PRO A 264 13.83 8.29 8.45
N ASP A 265 12.62 8.58 7.97
CA ASP A 265 11.39 8.04 8.54
C ASP A 265 11.30 6.52 8.31
N ILE A 266 11.67 6.05 7.11
CA ILE A 266 11.75 4.63 6.77
C ILE A 266 12.86 3.92 7.55
N ALA A 267 14.03 4.55 7.73
CA ALA A 267 15.11 3.98 8.54
C ALA A 267 14.70 3.83 10.02
N THR A 268 13.90 4.76 10.53
CA THR A 268 13.31 4.67 11.87
C THR A 268 12.29 3.53 11.92
N ALA A 269 11.41 3.43 10.92
CA ALA A 269 10.42 2.36 10.82
C ALA A 269 11.09 0.98 10.84
N GLU A 270 12.09 0.79 10.00
CA GLU A 270 12.85 -0.46 9.90
C GLU A 270 13.43 -0.90 11.24
N ARG A 271 14.06 0.02 11.97
CA ARG A 271 14.64 -0.25 13.28
C ARG A 271 13.59 -0.77 14.26
N HIS A 272 12.42 -0.15 14.29
CA HIS A 272 11.32 -0.54 15.16
C HIS A 272 10.67 -1.88 14.73
N LEU A 273 10.55 -2.12 13.43
CA LEU A 273 9.99 -3.37 12.90
C LEU A 273 10.90 -4.56 13.19
N GLN A 274 12.20 -4.43 12.92
CA GLN A 274 13.17 -5.48 13.24
C GLN A 274 13.22 -5.76 14.74
N ALA A 275 13.23 -4.72 15.58
CA ALA A 275 13.25 -4.87 17.03
C ALA A 275 12.00 -5.55 17.61
N THR A 276 10.90 -5.60 16.84
CA THR A 276 9.64 -6.25 17.24
C THR A 276 9.38 -7.56 16.51
N GLU A 277 10.33 -8.02 15.69
CA GLU A 277 10.14 -9.15 14.77
C GLU A 277 8.84 -8.96 13.95
N PHE A 278 8.65 -7.76 13.42
CA PHE A 278 7.45 -7.36 12.69
C PHE A 278 6.17 -7.58 13.52
N SER A 279 6.10 -6.94 14.68
CA SER A 279 5.00 -6.99 15.65
C SER A 279 4.79 -8.30 16.42
N LEU A 280 5.47 -9.40 16.07
CA LEU A 280 5.33 -10.70 16.73
C LEU A 280 5.72 -10.65 18.22
N ALA A 281 6.62 -9.74 18.59
CA ALA A 281 7.05 -9.56 19.98
C ALA A 281 6.04 -8.80 20.86
N SER A 282 4.98 -8.22 20.28
CA SER A 282 3.93 -7.49 21.00
C SER A 282 2.81 -8.46 21.39
N THR A 283 2.36 -8.37 22.63
CA THR A 283 1.21 -9.11 23.19
C THR A 283 -0.07 -8.28 23.20
N SER A 284 0.04 -6.94 23.17
CA SER A 284 -1.10 -6.05 22.95
C SER A 284 -1.47 -5.95 21.48
N GLN A 285 -2.76 -6.07 21.19
CA GLN A 285 -3.31 -5.82 19.86
C GLN A 285 -3.26 -4.34 19.48
N VAL A 286 -3.35 -3.44 20.48
CA VAL A 286 -3.27 -1.99 20.26
C VAL A 286 -1.88 -1.62 19.74
N ASN A 287 -0.83 -2.06 20.44
CA ASN A 287 0.55 -1.81 20.02
C ASN A 287 0.86 -2.49 18.69
N GLN A 288 0.42 -3.74 18.50
CA GLN A 288 0.54 -4.41 17.21
C GLN A 288 -0.12 -3.64 16.07
N GLY A 289 -1.31 -3.08 16.29
CA GLY A 289 -2.03 -2.27 15.30
C GLY A 289 -1.24 -1.02 14.89
N TYR A 290 -0.63 -0.32 15.86
CA TYR A 290 0.25 0.81 15.56
C TYR A 290 1.51 0.40 14.78
N ILE A 291 2.13 -0.74 15.13
CA ILE A 291 3.33 -1.25 14.44
C ILE A 291 2.99 -1.63 12.99
N VAL A 292 1.92 -2.39 12.77
CA VAL A 292 1.47 -2.80 11.42
C VAL A 292 1.01 -1.60 10.59
N GLY A 293 0.29 -0.66 11.21
CA GLY A 293 -0.12 0.57 10.55
C GLY A 293 1.06 1.44 10.14
N TYR A 294 2.11 1.49 10.96
CA TYR A 294 3.33 2.22 10.66
C TYR A 294 4.06 1.62 9.45
N ASP A 295 4.27 0.31 9.43
CA ASP A 295 4.87 -0.40 8.30
C ASP A 295 4.08 -0.18 7.00
N SER A 296 2.76 -0.38 7.06
CA SER A 296 1.87 -0.22 5.91
C SER A 296 1.95 1.20 5.34
N ALA A 297 2.02 2.21 6.21
CA ALA A 297 2.14 3.59 5.81
C ALA A 297 3.51 3.91 5.21
N ALA A 298 4.60 3.32 5.71
CA ALA A 298 5.94 3.49 5.13
C ALA A 298 6.04 2.85 3.74
N VAL A 299 5.44 1.66 3.54
CA VAL A 299 5.34 1.02 2.22
C VAL A 299 4.49 1.84 1.24
N ALA A 300 3.41 2.47 1.72
CA ALA A 300 2.57 3.33 0.89
C ALA A 300 3.32 4.56 0.35
N GLU A 301 4.25 5.15 1.13
CA GLU A 301 5.11 6.25 0.64
C GLU A 301 6.00 5.78 -0.52
N ILE A 302 6.59 4.58 -0.41
CA ILE A 302 7.42 3.98 -1.48
C ILE A 302 6.56 3.71 -2.72
N GLN A 303 5.34 3.18 -2.53
CA GLN A 303 4.41 2.95 -3.63
C GLN A 303 4.02 4.26 -4.35
N GLY A 304 3.85 5.36 -3.60
CA GLY A 304 3.63 6.69 -4.17
C GLY A 304 4.80 7.17 -5.04
N LEU A 305 6.04 7.03 -4.54
CA LEU A 305 7.25 7.34 -5.30
C LEU A 305 7.39 6.48 -6.56
N LEU A 306 7.08 5.19 -6.46
CA LEU A 306 7.08 4.26 -7.59
C LEU A 306 6.04 4.68 -8.65
N ALA A 307 4.82 5.03 -8.24
CA ALA A 307 3.78 5.49 -9.16
C ALA A 307 4.21 6.75 -9.91
N ARG A 308 4.82 7.73 -9.22
CA ARG A 308 5.38 8.94 -9.83
C ARG A 308 6.51 8.62 -10.82
N THR A 309 7.36 7.66 -10.47
CA THR A 309 8.46 7.20 -11.34
C THR A 309 7.90 6.57 -12.61
N VAL A 310 6.94 5.66 -12.49
CA VAL A 310 6.27 4.99 -13.62
C VAL A 310 5.59 6.03 -14.53
N GLU A 311 4.81 6.94 -13.96
CA GLU A 311 4.12 7.99 -14.72
C GLU A 311 5.11 8.88 -15.49
N ALA A 312 6.19 9.33 -14.83
CA ALA A 312 7.18 10.20 -15.45
C ALA A 312 7.87 9.52 -16.65
N VAL A 313 8.25 8.25 -16.50
CA VAL A 313 8.89 7.46 -17.55
C VAL A 313 7.93 7.21 -18.70
N GLN A 314 6.70 6.78 -18.42
CA GLN A 314 5.68 6.54 -19.46
C GLN A 314 5.41 7.79 -20.29
N ARG A 315 5.29 8.96 -19.65
CA ARG A 315 5.09 10.24 -20.36
C ARG A 315 6.31 10.61 -21.21
N ALA A 316 7.52 10.45 -20.68
CA ALA A 316 8.75 10.78 -21.40
C ALA A 316 9.03 9.83 -22.58
N ALA A 317 8.59 8.56 -22.48
CA ALA A 317 8.76 7.55 -23.52
C ALA A 317 7.91 7.78 -24.78
N VAL A 318 6.85 8.59 -24.69
CA VAL A 318 5.92 8.83 -25.82
C VAL A 318 6.67 9.36 -27.05
N LEU A 319 7.44 10.45 -26.92
CA LEU A 319 8.09 11.05 -28.08
C LEU A 319 9.12 10.12 -28.75
N PRO A 320 10.02 9.44 -28.03
CA PRO A 320 10.93 8.49 -28.67
C PRO A 320 10.24 7.29 -29.33
N HIS A 321 9.13 6.79 -28.78
CA HIS A 321 8.39 5.67 -29.38
C HIS A 321 7.60 6.10 -30.63
N CYS A 322 6.96 7.26 -30.58
CA CYS A 322 6.14 7.79 -31.67
C CYS A 322 6.98 8.43 -32.78
N GLY A 323 8.17 8.93 -32.45
CA GLY A 323 9.04 9.63 -33.38
C GLY A 323 8.33 10.79 -34.07
N THR A 324 8.48 10.87 -35.40
CA THR A 324 7.87 11.94 -36.20
C THR A 324 6.35 11.92 -36.19
N GLN A 325 5.70 10.77 -35.93
CA GLN A 325 4.24 10.70 -35.84
C GLN A 325 3.67 11.63 -34.76
N ALA A 326 4.41 11.85 -33.67
CA ALA A 326 4.01 12.80 -32.63
C ALA A 326 3.91 14.25 -33.11
N VAL A 327 4.61 14.59 -34.20
CA VAL A 327 4.53 15.90 -34.85
C VAL A 327 3.48 15.90 -35.96
N LEU A 328 3.44 14.83 -36.75
CA LEU A 328 2.60 14.73 -37.95
C LEU A 328 1.11 14.58 -37.60
N VAL A 329 0.79 13.75 -36.61
CA VAL A 329 -0.59 13.46 -36.20
C VAL A 329 -0.67 13.39 -34.66
N PRO A 330 -0.67 14.53 -33.95
CA PRO A 330 -0.55 14.57 -32.49
C PRO A 330 -1.68 13.86 -31.72
N LEU A 331 -2.83 13.61 -32.37
CA LEU A 331 -4.00 12.94 -31.79
C LEU A 331 -4.10 11.46 -32.17
N ALA A 332 -3.26 10.97 -33.09
CA ALA A 332 -3.23 9.55 -33.40
C ALA A 332 -2.47 8.80 -32.30
N VAL A 333 -3.10 7.76 -31.76
CA VAL A 333 -2.38 6.77 -30.94
C VAL A 333 -1.27 6.19 -31.82
N CYS A 334 -0.03 6.31 -31.34
CA CYS A 334 1.14 5.77 -32.04
C CYS A 334 0.93 4.27 -32.25
N ARG A 335 0.89 3.85 -33.51
CA ARG A 335 0.70 2.46 -33.90
C ARG A 335 2.03 1.74 -34.01
#